data_AF-A0A067FGK4-F1
#
_entry.id   AF-A0A067FGK4-F1
#
_cell.length_a   1.000
_cell.length_b   1.000
_cell.length_c   1.000
_cell.angle_alpha   90.00
_cell.angle_beta   90.00
_cell.angle_gamma   90.00
#
_symmetry.space_group_name_H-M   'P 1'
#
loop_
_entity.id
_entity.type
_entity.pdbx_description
1 polymer ?
#
loop_
_entity_poly.entity_id
_entity_poly.type
_entity_poly.pdbx_seq_one_letter_code
_entity_poly.pdbx_strand_id
1 'polypeptide(L)'
;MENALQRSPKISKLTCGVCSNVGGEDGDRLSNLPEPIVHHIFSFLETIDVVRVSAVSRKWRYLWLSIPYLNFNIQNIWSNPLERWSLQTTNEKFKDFVNWVLLFQNGSLSIHRFRLSCLNRVDDYTLYKWIAVVARRNVQVLDLDIISDEPIKLPRSLVTCESLVSLKLDFGNREYQGVLNLPTCAGFSRLKSLDLQHVDVLDYNLF
;
A
#
# COMPACT_ATOMS: atom_id res chain seq x y z
N MET A 1 -28.79 -51.50 -27.35
CA MET A 1 -28.79 -50.02 -27.24
C MET A 1 -28.85 -49.70 -25.75
N GLU A 2 -27.69 -49.72 -25.10
CA GLU A 2 -27.57 -49.55 -23.65
C GLU A 2 -27.45 -48.06 -23.32
N ASN A 3 -28.38 -47.56 -22.51
CA ASN A 3 -28.39 -46.20 -21.99
C ASN A 3 -27.41 -46.08 -20.82
N ALA A 4 -26.31 -45.37 -21.03
CA ALA A 4 -25.38 -44.97 -19.98
C ALA A 4 -26.03 -43.85 -19.13
N LEU A 5 -26.62 -44.23 -18.00
CA LEU A 5 -27.09 -43.31 -16.97
C LEU A 5 -25.90 -42.65 -16.26
N GLN A 6 -25.85 -41.33 -16.43
CA GLN A 6 -24.94 -40.35 -15.85
C GLN A 6 -24.96 -40.42 -14.31
N ARG A 7 -23.89 -40.94 -13.70
CA ARG A 7 -23.69 -40.89 -12.24
C ARG A 7 -23.12 -39.53 -11.85
N SER A 8 -23.94 -38.65 -11.31
CA SER A 8 -23.51 -37.45 -10.58
C SER A 8 -22.92 -37.82 -9.21
N PRO A 9 -21.81 -37.22 -8.76
CA PRO A 9 -21.24 -37.50 -7.44
C PRO A 9 -22.11 -36.89 -6.33
N LYS A 10 -22.47 -37.72 -5.34
CA LYS A 10 -23.15 -37.30 -4.11
C LYS A 10 -22.18 -36.47 -3.26
N ILE A 11 -22.43 -35.17 -3.14
CA ILE A 11 -21.74 -34.32 -2.15
C ILE A 11 -22.33 -34.64 -0.78
N SER A 12 -21.56 -35.30 0.08
CA SER A 12 -21.91 -35.48 1.48
C SER A 12 -21.88 -34.12 2.18
N LYS A 13 -23.02 -33.73 2.75
CA LYS A 13 -23.08 -32.61 3.70
C LYS A 13 -22.26 -33.00 4.93
N LEU A 14 -21.07 -32.42 5.07
CA LEU A 14 -20.35 -32.41 6.33
C LEU A 14 -21.13 -31.53 7.31
N THR A 15 -21.99 -32.16 8.10
CA THR A 15 -22.53 -31.55 9.31
C THR A 15 -21.48 -31.74 10.40
N CYS A 16 -20.84 -30.64 10.82
CA CYS A 16 -19.98 -30.68 11.99
C CYS A 16 -20.87 -30.71 13.22
N GLY A 17 -20.72 -31.78 14.00
CA GLY A 17 -21.47 -32.04 15.21
C GLY A 17 -21.35 -30.92 16.24
N VAL A 18 -22.42 -30.81 17.01
CA VAL A 18 -22.53 -30.01 18.23
C VAL A 18 -21.30 -30.23 19.11
N CYS A 19 -20.54 -29.16 19.36
CA CYS A 19 -19.68 -29.08 20.53
C CYS A 19 -20.33 -28.15 21.54
N SER A 20 -20.52 -28.71 22.73
CA SER A 20 -21.21 -28.19 23.89
C SER A 20 -20.71 -26.81 24.34
N ASN A 21 -21.66 -26.01 24.85
CA ASN A 21 -21.44 -24.74 25.53
C ASN A 21 -20.35 -24.83 26.60
N VAL A 22 -19.29 -24.02 26.43
CA VAL A 22 -18.52 -23.46 27.55
C VAL A 22 -18.63 -21.95 27.42
N GLY A 23 -19.24 -21.33 28.44
CA GLY A 23 -19.49 -19.91 28.52
C GLY A 23 -18.20 -19.09 28.52
N GLY A 24 -18.20 -18.09 27.65
CA GLY A 24 -17.14 -17.14 27.40
C GLY A 24 -17.42 -16.49 26.05
N GLU A 25 -18.40 -15.58 25.99
CA GLU A 25 -18.51 -14.63 24.87
C GLU A 25 -17.31 -13.68 24.92
N ASP A 26 -16.12 -14.21 24.62
CA ASP A 26 -14.93 -13.41 24.36
C ASP A 26 -14.74 -13.38 22.85
N GLY A 27 -15.76 -12.85 22.17
CA GLY A 27 -15.63 -12.49 20.76
C GLY A 27 -14.52 -11.45 20.65
N ASP A 28 -13.53 -11.69 19.78
CA ASP A 28 -12.47 -10.74 19.46
C ASP A 28 -13.04 -9.31 19.40
N ARG A 29 -12.51 -8.41 20.24
CA ARG A 29 -13.06 -7.05 20.42
C ARG A 29 -13.15 -6.30 19.09
N LEU A 30 -12.26 -6.59 18.15
CA LEU A 30 -12.29 -6.02 16.80
C LEU A 30 -13.45 -6.57 15.96
N SER A 31 -13.84 -7.83 16.16
CA SER A 31 -14.95 -8.48 15.47
C SER A 31 -16.32 -7.93 15.90
N ASN A 32 -16.42 -7.34 17.10
CA ASN A 32 -17.63 -6.68 17.61
C ASN A 32 -17.83 -5.25 17.06
N LEU A 33 -16.83 -4.67 16.42
CA LEU A 33 -16.92 -3.32 15.87
C LEU A 33 -17.67 -3.29 14.52
N PRO A 34 -18.41 -2.21 14.23
CA PRO A 34 -18.87 -1.88 12.88
C PRO A 34 -17.71 -1.71 11.91
N GLU A 35 -17.89 -2.15 10.66
CA GLU A 35 -16.89 -2.07 9.60
C GLU A 35 -16.30 -0.66 9.39
N PRO A 36 -17.08 0.44 9.40
CA PRO A 36 -16.52 1.79 9.25
C PRO A 36 -15.51 2.16 10.35
N ILE A 37 -15.73 1.68 11.59
CA ILE A 37 -14.82 1.93 12.70
C ILE A 37 -13.52 1.13 12.50
N VAL A 38 -13.62 -0.11 12.04
CA VAL A 38 -12.43 -0.93 11.72
C VAL A 38 -11.64 -0.29 10.58
N HIS A 39 -12.29 0.21 9.53
CA HIS A 39 -11.63 0.97 8.46
C HIS A 39 -10.90 2.21 9.01
N HIS A 40 -11.53 2.92 9.94
CA HIS A 40 -10.91 4.07 10.58
C HIS A 40 -9.68 3.67 11.40
N ILE A 41 -9.76 2.62 12.22
CA ILE A 41 -8.62 2.10 12.98
C ILE A 41 -7.48 1.68 12.04
N PHE A 42 -7.80 0.90 11.00
CA PHE A 42 -6.82 0.43 10.02
C PHE A 42 -6.20 1.57 9.22
N SER A 43 -6.90 2.70 9.07
CA SER A 43 -6.33 3.90 8.47
C SER A 43 -5.15 4.49 9.27
N PHE A 44 -4.94 4.13 10.54
CA PHE A 44 -3.79 4.59 11.31
C PHE A 44 -2.61 3.61 11.33
N LEU A 45 -2.81 2.39 10.83
CA LEU A 45 -1.82 1.32 10.91
C LEU A 45 -0.91 1.28 9.68
N GLU A 46 0.24 0.62 9.84
CA GLU A 46 1.03 0.16 8.69
C GLU A 46 0.25 -0.93 7.95
N THR A 47 0.34 -0.95 6.62
CA THR A 47 -0.36 -1.94 5.78
C THR A 47 -0.01 -3.37 6.19
N ILE A 48 1.22 -3.56 6.65
CA ILE A 48 1.73 -4.84 7.11
C ILE A 48 0.98 -5.36 8.35
N ASP A 49 0.64 -4.46 9.28
CA ASP A 49 -0.13 -4.78 10.47
C ASP A 49 -1.60 -4.98 10.13
N VAL A 50 -2.14 -4.18 9.21
CA VAL A 50 -3.50 -4.36 8.69
C VAL A 50 -3.68 -5.76 8.09
N VAL A 51 -2.74 -6.22 7.27
CA VAL A 51 -2.76 -7.57 6.69
C VAL A 51 -2.71 -8.65 7.77
N ARG A 52 -1.86 -8.48 8.80
CA ARG A 52 -1.76 -9.42 9.93
C ARG A 52 -3.03 -9.49 10.76
N VAL A 53 -3.53 -8.33 11.19
CA VAL A 53 -4.73 -8.23 12.02
C VAL A 53 -5.94 -8.76 11.25
N SER A 54 -6.01 -8.50 9.95
CA SER A 54 -7.02 -9.10 9.07
C SER A 54 -6.89 -10.62 9.05
N ALA A 55 -5.69 -11.18 8.86
CA ALA A 55 -5.49 -12.63 8.75
C ALA A 55 -5.95 -13.44 9.98
N VAL A 56 -5.83 -12.85 11.18
CA VAL A 56 -6.23 -13.49 12.46
C VAL A 56 -7.73 -13.36 12.75
N SER A 57 -8.41 -12.35 12.21
CA SER A 57 -9.86 -12.19 12.37
C SER A 57 -10.63 -12.85 11.22
N ARG A 58 -11.51 -13.81 11.54
CA ARG A 58 -12.36 -14.45 10.52
C ARG A 58 -13.29 -13.45 9.83
N LYS A 59 -13.78 -12.44 10.56
CA LYS A 59 -14.67 -11.40 10.05
C LYS A 59 -13.95 -10.47 9.08
N TRP A 60 -12.67 -10.16 9.35
CA TRP A 60 -11.91 -9.15 8.62
C TRP A 60 -10.82 -9.71 7.72
N ARG A 61 -10.74 -11.04 7.54
CA ARG A 61 -9.72 -11.73 6.73
C ARG A 61 -9.47 -11.13 5.36
N TYR A 62 -10.52 -10.62 4.72
CA TYR A 62 -10.45 -10.04 3.38
C TYR A 62 -10.55 -8.52 3.38
N LEU A 63 -10.71 -7.88 4.55
CA LEU A 63 -10.91 -6.43 4.65
C LEU A 63 -9.72 -5.65 4.10
N TRP A 64 -8.50 -6.15 4.31
CA TRP A 64 -7.28 -5.51 3.78
C TRP A 64 -7.28 -5.34 2.26
N LEU A 65 -8.04 -6.14 1.51
CA LEU A 65 -8.15 -6.05 0.05
C LEU A 65 -8.98 -4.82 -0.41
N SER A 66 -9.81 -4.26 0.47
CA SER A 66 -10.73 -3.15 0.17
C SER A 66 -10.37 -1.85 0.92
N ILE A 67 -9.26 -1.81 1.65
CA ILE A 67 -8.87 -0.62 2.41
C ILE A 67 -8.21 0.41 1.49
N PRO A 68 -8.68 1.67 1.47
CA PRO A 68 -8.14 2.71 0.61
C PRO A 68 -6.93 3.44 1.21
N TYR A 69 -6.44 3.00 2.37
CA TYR A 69 -5.31 3.59 3.09
C TYR A 69 -4.14 2.61 3.06
N LEU A 70 -3.09 2.97 2.34
CA LEU A 70 -1.87 2.19 2.25
C LEU A 70 -0.74 2.99 2.90
N ASN A 71 -0.08 2.37 3.87
CA ASN A 71 1.10 2.90 4.55
C ASN A 71 2.21 1.84 4.54
N PHE A 72 3.33 2.18 3.95
CA PHE A 72 4.47 1.29 3.81
C PHE A 72 5.73 2.00 4.32
N ASN A 73 6.44 1.35 5.24
CA ASN A 73 7.71 1.88 5.74
C ASN A 73 8.78 0.77 5.74
N ILE A 74 9.86 1.00 4.99
CA ILE A 74 10.98 0.06 4.88
C ILE A 74 11.64 -0.27 6.23
N GLN A 75 11.60 0.66 7.19
CA GLN A 75 12.14 0.45 8.54
C GLN A 75 11.28 -0.49 9.40
N ASN A 76 10.02 -0.69 9.02
CA ASN A 76 9.06 -1.52 9.76
C ASN A 76 8.94 -2.94 9.20
N ILE A 77 9.76 -3.31 8.21
CA ILE A 77 9.79 -4.67 7.67
C ILE A 77 10.44 -5.60 8.70
N TRP A 78 9.83 -6.77 8.86
CA TRP A 78 10.36 -7.81 9.73
C TRP A 78 11.73 -8.28 9.27
N SER A 79 12.76 -7.89 9.99
CA SER A 79 13.86 -8.79 10.26
C SER A 79 13.60 -9.47 11.59
N ASN A 80 13.73 -10.79 11.65
CA ASN A 80 13.92 -11.47 12.94
C ASN A 80 15.10 -10.75 13.65
N PRO A 81 14.97 -10.31 14.91
CA PRO A 81 16.07 -9.67 15.63
C PRO A 81 17.37 -10.50 15.62
N LEU A 82 17.22 -11.82 15.49
CA LEU A 82 18.31 -12.80 15.43
C LEU A 82 18.89 -12.99 14.01
N GLU A 83 18.16 -12.58 12.96
CA GLU A 83 18.61 -12.64 11.56
C GLU A 83 18.55 -11.23 10.96
N ARG A 84 19.61 -10.46 11.21
CA ARG A 84 19.74 -9.14 10.62
C ARG A 84 19.99 -9.27 9.12
N TRP A 85 18.95 -9.06 8.33
CA TRP A 85 19.06 -9.01 6.88
C TRP A 85 20.00 -7.89 6.44
N SER A 86 20.70 -8.13 5.33
CA SER A 86 21.42 -7.06 4.65
C SER A 86 20.43 -5.99 4.19
N LEU A 87 20.89 -4.74 4.05
CA LEU A 87 20.05 -3.65 3.53
C LEU A 87 19.44 -4.01 2.16
N GLN A 88 20.19 -4.74 1.32
CA GLN A 88 19.71 -5.19 0.02
C GLN A 88 18.58 -6.21 0.16
N THR A 89 18.74 -7.21 1.03
CA THR A 89 17.70 -8.22 1.29
C THR A 89 16.43 -7.58 1.86
N THR A 90 16.58 -6.64 2.80
CA THR A 90 15.45 -5.88 3.35
C THR A 90 14.72 -5.09 2.25
N ASN A 91 15.45 -4.43 1.36
CA ASN A 91 14.84 -3.69 0.25
C ASN A 91 14.10 -4.60 -0.73
N GLU A 92 14.65 -5.76 -1.09
CA GLU A 92 13.95 -6.70 -1.98
C GLU A 92 12.69 -7.27 -1.32
N LYS A 93 12.75 -7.66 -0.04
CA LYS A 93 11.57 -8.12 0.71
C LYS A 93 10.52 -7.03 0.88
N PHE A 94 10.93 -5.78 1.00
CA PHE A 94 10.03 -4.65 0.98
C PHE A 94 9.26 -4.57 -0.33
N LYS A 95 9.99 -4.59 -1.44
CA LYS A 95 9.41 -4.46 -2.77
C LYS A 95 8.47 -5.61 -3.05
N ASP A 96 8.86 -6.84 -2.70
CA ASP A 96 8.00 -8.01 -2.79
C ASP A 96 6.68 -7.79 -2.05
N PHE A 97 6.74 -7.25 -0.82
CA PHE A 97 5.54 -6.97 -0.03
C PHE A 97 4.67 -5.87 -0.64
N VAL A 98 5.24 -4.74 -1.04
CA VAL A 98 4.50 -3.63 -1.68
C VAL A 98 3.86 -4.11 -2.99
N ASN A 99 4.61 -4.82 -3.83
CA ASN A 99 4.12 -5.41 -5.07
C ASN A 99 2.98 -6.39 -4.81
N TRP A 100 3.13 -7.26 -3.82
CA TRP A 100 2.11 -8.21 -3.41
C TRP A 100 0.82 -7.49 -2.99
N VAL A 101 0.90 -6.47 -2.12
CA VAL A 101 -0.30 -5.72 -1.72
C VAL A 101 -0.97 -5.06 -2.92
N LEU A 102 -0.23 -4.33 -3.75
CA LEU A 102 -0.79 -3.60 -4.89
C LEU A 102 -1.41 -4.55 -5.93
N LEU A 103 -0.85 -5.76 -6.09
CA LEU A 103 -1.36 -6.80 -6.99
C LEU A 103 -2.68 -7.41 -6.48
N PHE A 104 -2.76 -7.72 -5.19
CA PHE A 104 -3.93 -8.42 -4.62
C PHE A 104 -5.07 -7.50 -4.22
N GLN A 105 -4.78 -6.23 -3.88
CA GLN A 105 -5.82 -5.25 -3.62
C GLN A 105 -6.71 -5.06 -4.86
N ASN A 106 -8.00 -4.85 -4.64
CA ASN A 106 -8.96 -4.66 -5.73
C ASN A 106 -8.51 -3.52 -6.67
N GLY A 107 -8.24 -3.85 -7.93
CA GLY A 107 -7.71 -2.91 -8.92
C GLY A 107 -8.62 -1.73 -9.25
N SER A 108 -9.93 -1.86 -9.01
CA SER A 108 -10.92 -0.81 -9.21
C SER A 108 -11.10 0.10 -7.98
N LEU A 109 -10.45 -0.24 -6.85
CA LEU A 109 -10.54 0.55 -5.63
C LEU A 109 -9.75 1.85 -5.80
N SER A 110 -10.41 2.98 -5.51
CA SER A 110 -9.72 4.27 -5.44
C SER A 110 -8.88 4.33 -4.15
N ILE A 111 -7.60 4.65 -4.29
CA ILE A 111 -6.70 4.80 -3.15
C ILE A 111 -6.92 6.20 -2.58
N HIS A 112 -7.29 6.29 -1.30
CA HIS A 112 -7.42 7.58 -0.65
C HIS A 112 -6.04 8.12 -0.25
N ARG A 113 -5.24 7.28 0.42
CA ARG A 113 -3.91 7.67 0.89
C ARG A 113 -2.89 6.58 0.58
N PHE A 114 -1.75 6.99 0.03
CA PHE A 114 -0.58 6.15 -0.16
C PHE A 114 0.61 6.83 0.51
N ARG A 115 1.13 6.22 1.58
CA ARG A 115 2.38 6.61 2.21
C ARG A 115 3.45 5.56 1.94
N LEU A 116 4.63 6.01 1.57
CA LEU A 116 5.74 5.14 1.23
C LEU A 116 7.05 5.73 1.73
N SER A 117 7.69 5.05 2.68
CA SER A 117 9.10 5.25 3.04
C SER A 117 9.94 4.13 2.43
N CYS A 118 10.86 4.44 1.51
CA CYS A 118 11.60 3.42 0.75
C CYS A 118 13.03 3.84 0.36
N LEU A 119 13.85 2.82 0.05
CA LEU A 119 15.16 3.02 -0.58
C LEU A 119 15.04 2.87 -2.10
N ASN A 120 15.38 3.93 -2.84
CA ASN A 120 15.44 3.95 -4.30
C ASN A 120 16.90 3.91 -4.77
N ARG A 121 17.31 2.78 -5.37
CA ARG A 121 18.67 2.58 -5.89
C ARG A 121 18.78 3.01 -7.35
N VAL A 122 20.02 3.23 -7.79
CA VAL A 122 20.37 3.43 -9.20
C VAL A 122 19.74 2.34 -10.07
N ASP A 123 19.19 2.74 -11.22
CA ASP A 123 18.51 1.86 -12.20
C ASP A 123 17.25 1.13 -11.69
N ASP A 124 16.75 1.46 -10.50
CA ASP A 124 15.54 0.88 -9.96
C ASP A 124 14.29 1.72 -10.28
N TYR A 125 13.54 1.27 -11.28
CA TYR A 125 12.30 1.94 -11.70
C TYR A 125 11.07 1.52 -10.88
N THR A 126 11.24 0.77 -9.79
CA THR A 126 10.12 0.22 -9.00
C THR A 126 9.26 1.31 -8.37
N LEU A 127 9.88 2.36 -7.82
CA LEU A 127 9.18 3.52 -7.27
C LEU A 127 8.23 4.15 -8.31
N TYR A 128 8.73 4.39 -9.52
CA TYR A 128 7.97 4.99 -10.61
C TYR A 128 6.77 4.12 -11.02
N LYS A 129 6.93 2.80 -11.02
CA LYS A 129 5.84 1.85 -11.27
C LYS A 129 4.75 1.97 -10.20
N TRP A 130 5.12 2.03 -8.93
CA TRP A 130 4.17 2.21 -7.83
C TRP A 130 3.42 3.54 -7.94
N ILE A 131 4.13 4.64 -8.17
CA ILE A 131 3.51 5.95 -8.37
C ILE A 131 2.51 5.92 -9.54
N ALA A 132 2.88 5.29 -10.67
CA ALA A 132 1.98 5.15 -11.81
C ALA A 132 0.73 4.32 -11.50
N VAL A 133 0.87 3.23 -10.72
CA VAL A 133 -0.26 2.39 -10.29
C VAL A 133 -1.22 3.19 -9.40
N VAL A 134 -0.70 3.89 -8.39
CA VAL A 134 -1.56 4.62 -7.44
C VAL A 134 -2.20 5.86 -8.08
N ALA A 135 -1.50 6.53 -9.00
CA ALA A 135 -2.06 7.60 -9.80
C ALA A 135 -3.25 7.13 -10.67
N ARG A 136 -3.13 5.96 -11.30
CA ARG A 136 -4.23 5.33 -12.06
C ARG A 136 -5.40 4.91 -11.17
N ARG A 137 -5.14 4.65 -9.89
CA ARG A 137 -6.15 4.34 -8.88
C ARG A 137 -6.63 5.60 -8.14
N ASN A 138 -6.53 6.77 -8.76
CA ASN A 138 -7.06 8.03 -8.25
C ASN A 138 -6.59 8.39 -6.84
N VAL A 139 -5.28 8.24 -6.57
CA VAL A 139 -4.70 8.64 -5.28
C VAL A 139 -5.05 10.09 -4.94
N GLN A 140 -5.48 10.34 -3.70
CA GLN A 140 -5.80 11.70 -3.23
C GLN A 140 -4.68 12.29 -2.36
N VAL A 141 -4.10 11.47 -1.48
CA VAL A 141 -2.99 11.86 -0.62
C VAL A 141 -1.80 10.97 -0.94
N LEU A 142 -0.74 11.58 -1.44
CA LEU A 142 0.53 10.92 -1.70
C LEU A 142 1.60 11.48 -0.78
N ASP A 143 2.28 10.60 -0.05
CA ASP A 143 3.30 10.94 0.93
C ASP A 143 4.50 10.03 0.70
N LEU A 144 5.60 10.59 0.19
CA LEU A 144 6.79 9.85 -0.18
C LEU A 144 7.97 10.32 0.67
N ASP A 145 8.58 9.39 1.37
CA ASP A 145 9.86 9.53 2.07
C ASP A 145 10.88 8.63 1.37
N ILE A 146 11.75 9.21 0.56
CA ILE A 146 12.58 8.45 -0.37
C ILE A 146 14.04 8.69 -0.06
N ILE A 147 14.73 7.62 0.33
CA ILE A 147 16.18 7.60 0.44
C ILE A 147 16.73 7.21 -0.94
N SER A 148 17.47 8.07 -1.61
CA SER A 148 18.05 7.77 -2.92
C SER A 148 19.44 8.36 -3.10
N ASP A 149 20.24 7.70 -3.93
CA ASP A 149 21.56 8.17 -4.35
C ASP A 149 21.48 9.02 -5.64
N GLU A 150 20.28 9.15 -6.24
CA GLU A 150 20.06 9.86 -7.50
C GLU A 150 18.91 10.87 -7.43
N PRO A 151 18.93 11.92 -8.28
CA PRO A 151 17.82 12.83 -8.41
C PRO A 151 16.53 12.14 -8.90
N ILE A 152 15.40 12.42 -8.24
CA ILE A 152 14.12 11.76 -8.53
C ILE A 152 13.19 12.69 -9.31
N LYS A 153 12.78 12.25 -10.50
CA LYS A 153 11.81 12.98 -11.31
C LYS A 153 10.41 12.47 -11.01
N LEU A 154 9.43 13.35 -10.79
CA LEU A 154 8.05 12.86 -10.67
C LEU A 154 7.53 12.38 -12.02
N PRO A 155 6.89 11.21 -12.09
CA PRO A 155 6.30 10.74 -13.34
C PRO A 155 5.12 11.62 -13.73
N ARG A 156 4.95 11.86 -15.04
CA ARG A 156 3.84 12.67 -15.58
C ARG A 156 2.46 12.20 -15.12
N SER A 157 2.29 10.88 -14.90
CA SER A 157 1.05 10.30 -14.39
C SER A 157 0.58 10.91 -13.07
N LEU A 158 1.52 11.36 -12.23
CA LEU A 158 1.21 12.00 -10.96
C LEU A 158 0.79 13.45 -11.16
N VAL A 159 1.46 14.16 -12.07
CA VAL A 159 1.19 15.58 -12.33
C VAL A 159 -0.15 15.78 -13.05
N THR A 160 -0.56 14.81 -13.86
CA THR A 160 -1.89 14.76 -14.48
C THR A 160 -2.94 14.07 -13.61
N CYS A 161 -2.61 13.69 -12.37
CA CYS A 161 -3.55 12.99 -11.49
C CYS A 161 -4.58 13.98 -10.94
N GLU A 162 -5.77 14.01 -11.55
CA GLU A 162 -6.83 14.95 -11.19
C GLU A 162 -7.37 14.71 -9.77
N SER A 163 -7.21 13.51 -9.22
CA SER A 163 -7.66 13.21 -7.85
C SER A 163 -6.71 13.71 -6.76
N LEU A 164 -5.46 14.04 -7.10
CA LEU A 164 -4.43 14.34 -6.12
C LEU A 164 -4.73 15.69 -5.44
N VAL A 165 -4.90 15.66 -4.12
CA VAL A 165 -5.22 16.82 -3.27
C VAL A 165 -4.03 17.21 -2.39
N SER A 166 -3.23 16.24 -1.98
CA SER A 166 -2.06 16.46 -1.12
C SER A 166 -0.87 15.68 -1.64
N LEU A 167 0.25 16.38 -1.81
CA LEU A 167 1.54 15.80 -2.16
C LEU A 167 2.56 16.17 -1.09
N LYS A 168 3.13 15.18 -0.44
CA LYS A 168 4.28 15.32 0.45
C LYS A 168 5.46 14.56 -0.12
N LEU A 169 6.61 15.22 -0.22
CA LEU A 169 7.87 14.65 -0.68
C LEU A 169 8.97 15.00 0.33
N ASP A 170 9.65 13.96 0.82
CA ASP A 170 10.85 14.05 1.63
C ASP A 170 11.93 13.19 0.97
N PHE A 171 13.10 13.76 0.65
CA PHE A 171 14.22 12.99 0.08
C PHE A 171 15.30 12.62 1.10
N GLY A 172 15.04 12.90 2.39
CA GLY A 172 15.99 12.65 3.47
C GLY A 172 17.21 13.57 3.41
N ASN A 173 17.83 13.80 4.57
CA ASN A 173 18.99 14.67 4.71
C ASN A 173 20.30 13.91 4.43
N ARG A 174 20.59 13.60 3.17
CA ARG A 174 21.90 13.05 2.74
C ARG A 174 22.46 13.85 1.57
N GLU A 175 23.75 13.65 1.27
CA GLU A 175 24.63 14.44 0.39
C GLU A 175 24.08 14.77 -1.02
N TYR A 176 22.99 14.14 -1.46
CA TYR A 176 22.34 14.35 -2.74
C TYR A 176 20.92 14.86 -2.52
N GLN A 177 20.69 16.13 -2.81
CA GLN A 177 19.36 16.73 -2.76
C GLN A 177 18.50 16.15 -3.88
N GLY A 178 17.28 15.71 -3.56
CA GLY A 178 16.34 15.22 -4.55
C GLY A 178 15.92 16.38 -5.45
N VAL A 179 16.23 16.28 -6.76
CA VAL A 179 15.82 17.31 -7.72
C VAL A 179 14.39 17.08 -8.18
N LEU A 180 13.49 17.99 -7.82
CA LEU A 180 12.14 17.99 -8.32
C LEU A 180 12.02 18.78 -9.63
N ASN A 181 11.81 18.07 -10.74
CA ASN A 181 11.44 18.69 -12.02
C ASN A 181 9.92 18.73 -12.17
N LEU A 182 9.32 19.89 -11.95
CA LEU A 182 7.90 20.13 -12.22
C LEU A 182 7.70 20.41 -13.72
N PRO A 183 6.66 19.85 -14.37
CA PRO A 183 6.36 20.21 -15.75
C PRO A 183 5.85 21.65 -15.82
N THR A 184 6.34 22.37 -16.83
CA THR A 184 6.22 23.83 -17.00
C THR A 184 4.80 24.37 -17.22
N CYS A 185 3.82 23.51 -17.52
CA CYS A 185 2.45 23.95 -17.82
C CYS A 185 1.41 23.08 -17.12
N ALA A 186 0.55 23.71 -16.31
CA ALA A 186 -0.73 23.20 -15.81
C ALA A 186 -0.69 21.83 -15.10
N GLY A 187 0.31 21.59 -14.26
CA GLY A 187 0.35 20.42 -13.40
C GLY A 187 -0.55 20.54 -12.17
N PHE A 188 -1.20 19.44 -11.79
CA PHE A 188 -2.03 19.29 -10.59
C PHE A 188 -3.30 20.16 -10.52
N SER A 189 -4.41 19.68 -11.09
CA SER A 189 -5.66 20.45 -11.16
C SER A 189 -6.40 20.62 -9.82
N ARG A 190 -6.19 19.72 -8.84
CA ARG A 190 -6.90 19.71 -7.55
C ARG A 190 -5.99 19.74 -6.32
N LEU A 191 -4.69 19.92 -6.52
CA LEU A 191 -3.73 19.95 -5.42
C LEU A 191 -3.96 21.19 -4.55
N LYS A 192 -4.11 20.95 -3.25
CA LYS A 192 -4.35 21.98 -2.22
C LYS A 192 -3.21 22.09 -1.22
N SER A 193 -2.44 21.02 -1.06
CA SER A 193 -1.33 20.93 -0.11
C SER A 193 -0.10 20.36 -0.80
N LEU A 194 1.01 21.08 -0.71
CA LEU A 194 2.32 20.66 -1.18
C LEU A 194 3.32 20.84 -0.02
N ASP A 195 3.91 19.74 0.41
CA ASP A 195 4.94 19.71 1.47
C ASP A 195 6.22 19.12 0.86
N LEU A 196 7.28 19.91 0.85
CA LEU A 196 8.58 19.57 0.26
C LEU A 196 9.64 19.68 1.35
N GLN A 197 10.29 18.57 1.65
CA GLN A 197 11.35 18.47 2.66
C GLN A 197 12.60 17.90 2.02
N HIS A 198 13.76 18.53 2.26
CA HIS A 198 15.04 18.12 1.67
C HIS A 198 15.01 18.03 0.12
N VAL A 199 14.26 18.93 -0.53
CA VAL A 199 14.09 18.98 -2.00
C VAL A 199 14.82 20.18 -2.58
N ASP A 200 15.56 19.96 -3.66
CA ASP A 200 16.00 21.05 -4.55
C ASP A 200 15.08 21.12 -5.75
N VAL A 201 14.51 22.30 -6.02
CA VAL A 201 13.66 22.51 -7.19
C VAL A 201 14.52 23.09 -8.30
N LEU A 202 14.77 22.30 -9.36
CA LEU A 202 15.39 22.82 -10.57
C LEU A 202 14.30 23.40 -11.47
N ASP A 203 14.07 24.70 -11.34
CA ASP A 203 13.32 25.45 -12.34
C ASP A 203 14.26 25.83 -13.48
N TYR A 204 14.21 25.07 -14.58
CA TYR A 204 14.97 25.41 -15.80
C TYR A 204 14.44 26.66 -16.53
N ASN A 205 13.52 27.45 -15.93
CA ASN A 205 12.87 28.62 -16.55
C ASN A 205 13.08 29.94 -15.79
N LEU A 206 14.10 30.05 -14.92
CA LEU A 206 14.48 31.32 -14.29
C LEU A 206 15.50 32.14 -15.11
N PHE A 207 15.73 31.79 -16.39
CA PHE A 207 16.50 32.59 -17.35
C PHE A 207 15.82 32.58 -18.72
#